data_AF-A0A0C9QZI4-F1
#
_entry.id   AF-A0A0C9QZI4-F1
#
_cell.length_a   1.000
_cell.length_b   1.000
_cell.length_c   1.000
_cell.angle_alpha   90.00
_cell.angle_beta   90.00
_cell.angle_gamma   90.00
#
_symmetry.space_group_name_H-M   'P 1'
#
loop_
_entity.id
_entity.type
_entity.pdbx_description
1 polymer ?
#
loop_
_entity_poly.entity_id
_entity_poly.type
_entity_poly.pdbx_seq_one_letter_code
_entity_poly.pdbx_strand_id
1 'polypeptide(L)'
;SDSRISYYVAGYVARKMLSKTKCHDCSRALLLPAGCELPKEACLTQEVDNGGLLYPSQEPQILIVKLEDSFSHCFSVNMLKAKSVMHLISSLASHRLSAVRCDKHSTEVKNYVVKFCALTRLHFLAQA
;
A
#
# COMPACT_ATOMS: atom_id res chain seq x y z
N SER A 1 -6.41 10.17 6.47
CA SER A 1 -6.33 8.70 6.64
C SER A 1 -5.61 8.39 7.95
N ASP A 2 -5.98 7.34 8.69
CA ASP A 2 -5.25 6.94 9.92
C ASP A 2 -3.89 6.33 9.53
N SER A 3 -2.80 6.95 9.99
CA SER A 3 -1.43 6.55 9.63
C SER A 3 -1.07 5.16 10.14
N ARG A 4 -1.69 4.72 11.25
CA ARG A 4 -1.49 3.38 11.84
C ARG A 4 -2.11 2.29 10.97
N ILE A 5 -3.31 2.55 10.44
CA ILE A 5 -3.98 1.64 9.51
C ILE A 5 -3.20 1.58 8.20
N SER A 6 -2.74 2.73 7.69
CA SER A 6 -1.90 2.79 6.49
C SER A 6 -0.60 1.99 6.65
N TYR A 7 0.03 2.06 7.83
CA TYR A 7 1.22 1.28 8.17
C TYR A 7 0.94 -0.23 8.21
N TYR A 8 -0.12 -0.64 8.89
CA TYR A 8 -0.56 -2.05 8.93
C TYR A 8 -0.82 -2.62 7.52
N VAL A 9 -1.56 -1.87 6.69
CA VAL A 9 -1.86 -2.25 5.30
C VAL A 9 -0.58 -2.32 4.46
N ALA A 10 0.36 -1.40 4.65
CA ALA A 10 1.65 -1.43 3.96
C ALA A 10 2.44 -2.71 4.29
N GLY A 11 2.42 -3.17 5.55
CA GLY A 11 3.02 -4.45 5.96
C GLY A 11 2.35 -5.66 5.29
N TYR A 12 1.03 -5.67 5.18
CA TYR A 12 0.29 -6.70 4.45
C TYR A 12 0.66 -6.75 2.95
N VAL A 13 0.71 -5.57 2.32
CA VAL A 13 1.11 -5.44 0.91
C VAL A 13 2.54 -5.92 0.70
N ALA A 14 3.47 -5.52 1.56
CA ALA A 14 4.86 -5.96 1.53
C ALA A 14 4.95 -7.50 1.61
N ARG A 15 4.22 -8.14 2.54
CA ARG A 15 4.18 -9.61 2.64
C ARG A 15 3.72 -10.26 1.34
N LYS A 16 2.60 -9.80 0.79
CA LYS A 16 2.06 -10.36 -0.46
C LYS A 16 3.05 -10.17 -1.62
N MET A 17 3.75 -9.06 -1.68
CA MET A 17 4.77 -8.82 -2.70
C MET A 17 5.97 -9.75 -2.58
N LEU A 18 6.51 -9.92 -1.38
CA LEU A 18 7.65 -10.80 -1.16
C LEU A 18 7.32 -12.26 -1.40
N SER A 19 6.08 -12.68 -1.10
CA SER A 19 5.62 -14.04 -1.42
C SER A 19 5.59 -14.33 -2.93
N LYS A 20 5.39 -13.30 -3.77
CA LYS A 20 5.35 -13.42 -5.24
C LYS A 20 6.73 -13.28 -5.88
N THR A 21 7.47 -12.22 -5.54
CA THR A 21 8.72 -11.90 -6.23
C THR A 21 9.91 -12.70 -5.70
N LYS A 22 9.87 -13.13 -4.42
CA LYS A 22 11.00 -13.76 -3.70
C LYS A 22 12.33 -13.00 -3.90
N CYS A 23 12.24 -11.69 -4.08
CA CYS A 23 13.37 -10.85 -4.49
C CYS A 23 14.00 -10.15 -3.28
N HIS A 24 15.32 -10.31 -3.14
CA HIS A 24 16.08 -9.71 -2.05
C HIS A 24 16.05 -8.17 -2.09
N ASP A 25 16.14 -7.56 -3.27
CA ASP A 25 16.07 -6.10 -3.42
C ASP A 25 14.69 -5.55 -3.05
N CYS A 26 13.62 -6.27 -3.42
CA CYS A 26 12.27 -5.94 -2.96
C CYS A 26 12.15 -6.06 -1.44
N SER A 27 12.74 -7.09 -0.82
CA SER A 27 12.73 -7.26 0.64
C SER A 27 13.37 -6.06 1.33
N ARG A 28 14.55 -5.66 0.86
CA ARG A 28 15.29 -4.52 1.42
C ARG A 28 14.59 -3.18 1.17
N ALA A 29 13.93 -3.02 0.04
CA ALA A 29 13.19 -1.81 -0.27
C ALA A 29 11.88 -1.71 0.52
N LEU A 30 11.17 -2.82 0.72
CA LEU A 30 9.82 -2.83 1.29
C LEU A 30 9.78 -2.99 2.81
N LEU A 31 10.83 -3.52 3.44
CA LEU A 31 10.84 -3.81 4.88
C LEU A 31 11.86 -2.97 5.63
N LEU A 32 11.56 -2.69 6.90
CA LEU A 32 12.56 -2.18 7.83
C LEU A 32 13.63 -3.24 8.11
N PRO A 33 14.90 -2.85 8.24
CA PRO A 33 15.95 -3.75 8.73
C PRO A 33 15.64 -4.27 10.13
N ALA A 34 16.06 -5.51 10.40
CA ALA A 34 15.93 -6.10 11.73
C ALA A 34 16.69 -5.28 12.78
N GLY A 35 16.07 -5.03 13.94
CA GLY A 35 16.67 -4.27 15.04
C GLY A 35 16.63 -2.74 14.89
N CYS A 36 15.97 -2.22 13.84
CA CYS A 36 15.74 -0.78 13.71
C CYS A 36 14.61 -0.32 14.64
N GLU A 37 14.68 0.93 15.09
CA GLU A 37 13.57 1.53 15.85
C GLU A 37 12.32 1.58 14.98
N LEU A 38 11.20 1.13 15.56
CA LEU A 38 9.93 1.14 14.88
C LEU A 38 9.33 2.55 14.90
N PRO A 39 8.73 3.01 13.79
CA PRO A 39 8.08 4.31 13.75
C PRO A 39 6.82 4.32 14.63
N LYS A 40 6.36 5.50 15.05
CA LYS A 40 5.20 5.64 15.95
C LYS A 40 3.92 5.02 15.36
N GLU A 41 3.81 5.02 14.05
CA GLU A 41 2.71 4.44 13.28
C GLU A 41 2.64 2.92 13.39
N ALA A 42 3.73 2.26 13.82
CA ALA A 42 3.78 0.83 14.04
C ALA A 42 3.00 0.37 15.28
N CYS A 43 2.58 1.28 16.17
CA CYS A 43 1.95 0.92 17.45
C CYS A 43 0.77 -0.05 17.28
N LEU A 44 -0.15 0.20 16.34
CA LEU A 44 -1.26 -0.70 16.07
C LEU A 44 -0.77 -2.08 15.59
N THR A 45 0.25 -2.09 14.73
CA THR A 45 0.80 -3.34 14.20
C THR A 45 1.44 -4.16 15.31
N GLN A 46 2.20 -3.51 16.21
CA GLN A 46 2.82 -4.15 17.37
C GLN A 46 1.79 -4.76 18.31
N GLU A 47 0.72 -4.03 18.63
CA GLU A 47 -0.34 -4.50 19.54
C GLU A 47 -1.05 -5.77 19.03
N VAL A 48 -1.13 -5.96 17.71
CA VAL A 48 -1.79 -7.11 17.08
C VAL A 48 -0.83 -8.14 16.50
N ASP A 49 0.49 -7.94 16.66
CA ASP A 49 1.50 -8.83 16.11
C ASP A 49 1.76 -10.03 17.02
N ASN A 50 1.37 -11.21 16.53
CA ASN A 50 1.65 -12.48 17.19
C ASN A 50 2.93 -13.14 16.66
N GLY A 51 3.95 -12.35 16.31
CA GLY A 51 5.24 -12.81 15.77
C GLY A 51 5.23 -13.15 14.29
N GLY A 52 4.22 -12.66 13.56
CA GLY A 52 3.99 -13.02 12.17
C GLY A 52 4.02 -11.84 11.23
N LEU A 53 3.80 -10.61 11.69
CA LEU A 53 3.63 -9.41 10.87
C LEU A 53 4.96 -8.87 10.33
N LEU A 54 4.86 -8.17 9.19
CA LEU A 54 6.01 -7.52 8.57
C LEU A 54 5.93 -6.02 8.81
N TYR A 55 7.05 -5.43 9.20
CA TYR A 55 7.19 -4.00 9.44
C TYR A 55 7.70 -3.32 8.17
N PRO A 56 6.84 -2.58 7.46
CA PRO A 56 7.20 -1.96 6.20
C PRO A 56 8.20 -0.81 6.42
N SER A 57 9.03 -0.58 5.40
CA SER A 57 9.78 0.66 5.26
C SER A 57 8.86 1.84 4.92
N GLN A 58 9.42 3.04 4.86
CA GLN A 58 8.64 4.25 4.59
C GLN A 58 8.05 4.30 3.16
N GLU A 59 8.72 3.69 2.18
CA GLU A 59 8.31 3.76 0.77
C GLU A 59 6.90 3.19 0.50
N PRO A 60 6.58 1.93 0.90
CA PRO A 60 5.23 1.39 0.74
C PRO A 60 4.20 2.13 1.60
N GLN A 61 4.56 2.65 2.78
CA GLN A 61 3.63 3.44 3.58
C GLN A 61 3.21 4.73 2.85
N ILE A 62 4.17 5.48 2.30
CA ILE A 62 3.89 6.70 1.50
C ILE A 62 3.01 6.36 0.30
N LEU A 63 3.27 5.22 -0.35
CA LEU A 63 2.48 4.76 -1.48
C LEU A 63 1.02 4.52 -1.08
N ILE A 64 0.77 3.81 0.02
CA ILE A 64 -0.58 3.57 0.53
C ILE A 64 -1.27 4.90 0.87
N VAL A 65 -0.59 5.81 1.59
CA VAL A 65 -1.17 7.12 1.95
C VAL A 65 -1.57 7.93 0.71
N LYS A 66 -0.69 8.02 -0.29
CA LYS A 66 -1.00 8.73 -1.55
C LYS A 66 -2.19 8.11 -2.29
N LEU A 67 -2.29 6.78 -2.29
CA LEU A 67 -3.43 6.08 -2.86
C LEU A 67 -4.72 6.43 -2.11
N GLU A 68 -4.68 6.35 -0.78
CA GLU A 68 -5.81 6.66 0.11
C GLU A 68 -6.30 8.11 -0.05
N ASP A 69 -5.40 9.07 -0.16
CA ASP A 69 -5.74 10.46 -0.39
C ASP A 69 -6.37 10.66 -1.78
N SER A 70 -5.86 9.95 -2.80
CA SER A 70 -6.42 9.98 -4.15
C SER A 70 -7.82 9.36 -4.22
N PHE A 71 -8.04 8.25 -3.52
CA PHE A 71 -9.38 7.65 -3.36
C PHE A 71 -10.31 8.65 -2.67
N SER A 72 -9.91 9.21 -1.53
CA SER A 72 -10.70 10.16 -0.76
C SER A 72 -11.11 11.38 -1.60
N HIS A 73 -10.18 11.94 -2.38
CA HIS A 73 -10.47 13.05 -3.30
C HIS A 73 -11.42 12.65 -4.43
N CYS A 74 -11.21 11.48 -5.05
CA CYS A 74 -12.07 11.03 -6.12
C CYS A 74 -13.51 10.82 -5.66
N PHE A 75 -13.69 10.24 -4.46
CA PHE A 75 -14.99 9.94 -3.89
C PHE A 75 -15.70 11.16 -3.29
N SER A 76 -14.96 12.18 -2.83
CA SER A 76 -15.58 13.43 -2.38
C SER A 76 -16.10 14.28 -3.54
N VAL A 77 -15.42 14.24 -4.69
CA VAL A 77 -15.78 15.04 -5.88
C VAL A 77 -16.78 14.31 -6.79
N ASN A 78 -16.62 13.00 -6.97
CA ASN A 78 -17.47 12.22 -7.84
C ASN A 78 -18.30 11.23 -7.01
N MET A 79 -19.64 11.32 -7.10
CA MET A 79 -20.50 10.20 -6.68
C MET A 79 -20.00 8.91 -7.33
N LEU A 80 -19.92 7.84 -6.54
CA LEU A 80 -19.42 6.50 -6.89
C LEU A 80 -20.04 5.95 -8.18
N LYS A 81 -19.50 6.35 -9.32
CA LYS A 81 -19.84 5.81 -10.64
C LYS A 81 -18.68 4.93 -11.09
N ALA A 82 -18.99 3.77 -11.68
CA ALA A 82 -17.99 2.82 -12.17
C ALA A 82 -16.93 3.47 -13.08
N LYS A 83 -17.35 4.48 -13.87
CA LYS A 83 -16.45 5.26 -14.73
C LYS A 83 -15.40 6.07 -13.93
N SER A 84 -15.79 6.67 -12.81
CA SER A 84 -14.89 7.44 -11.94
C SER A 84 -13.80 6.56 -11.32
N VAL A 85 -14.16 5.32 -10.96
CA VAL A 85 -13.23 4.31 -10.43
C VAL A 85 -12.18 3.90 -11.47
N MET A 86 -12.61 3.65 -12.72
CA MET A 86 -11.69 3.31 -13.82
C MET A 86 -10.73 4.45 -14.14
N HIS A 87 -11.21 5.70 -14.12
CA HIS A 87 -10.36 6.88 -14.28
C HIS A 87 -9.34 7.01 -13.15
N LEU A 88 -9.74 6.75 -11.91
CA LEU A 88 -8.85 6.77 -10.75
C LEU A 88 -7.75 5.71 -10.87
N ILE A 89 -8.11 4.46 -11.18
CA ILE A 89 -7.12 3.37 -11.36
C ILE A 89 -6.13 3.74 -12.48
N SER A 90 -6.63 4.29 -13.58
CA SER A 90 -5.78 4.71 -14.71
C SER A 90 -4.84 5.86 -14.34
N SER A 91 -5.33 6.84 -13.57
CA SER A 91 -4.54 7.95 -13.05
C SER A 91 -3.46 7.48 -12.07
N LEU A 92 -3.80 6.55 -11.17
CA LEU A 92 -2.85 5.99 -10.21
C LEU A 92 -1.78 5.12 -10.88
N ALA A 93 -2.16 4.39 -11.94
CA ALA A 93 -1.22 3.60 -12.73
C ALA A 93 -0.25 4.48 -13.55
N SER A 94 -0.70 5.66 -14.02
CA SER A 94 0.14 6.61 -14.77
C SER A 94 1.05 7.46 -13.88
N HIS A 95 0.73 7.62 -12.59
CA HIS A 95 1.63 8.27 -11.65
C HIS A 95 2.96 7.49 -11.51
N ARG A 96 4.08 8.23 -11.54
CA ARG A 96 5.40 7.72 -11.17
C ARG A 96 5.45 7.53 -9.66
N LEU A 97 4.80 6.48 -9.18
CA LEU A 97 4.90 6.03 -7.80
C LEU A 97 6.27 5.34 -7.65
N SER A 98 7.30 6.15 -7.40
CA SER A 98 8.72 5.77 -7.33
C SER A 98 9.11 4.99 -6.07
N ALA A 99 8.18 4.19 -5.53
CA ALA A 99 8.28 3.65 -4.17
C ALA A 99 8.99 2.28 -4.07
N VAL A 100 9.55 1.76 -5.16
CA VAL A 100 10.30 0.49 -5.11
C VAL A 100 11.51 0.59 -6.00
N ARG A 101 12.70 0.68 -5.39
CA ARG A 101 14.00 0.75 -6.06
C ARG A 101 14.47 -0.57 -6.70
N CYS A 102 13.55 -1.49 -7.02
CA CYS A 102 13.88 -2.73 -7.72
C CYS A 102 13.53 -2.59 -9.20
N ASP A 103 14.53 -2.43 -10.07
CA ASP A 103 14.31 -2.23 -11.51
C ASP A 103 13.53 -3.40 -12.17
N LYS A 104 13.67 -4.61 -11.62
CA LYS A 104 12.99 -5.82 -12.12
C LYS A 104 11.49 -5.86 -11.79
N HIS A 105 11.09 -5.35 -10.62
CA HIS A 105 9.73 -5.56 -10.10
C HIS A 105 8.99 -4.27 -9.75
N SER A 106 9.60 -3.09 -9.94
CA SER A 106 9.00 -1.79 -9.58
C SER A 106 7.60 -1.59 -10.19
N THR A 107 7.44 -1.93 -11.47
CA THR A 107 6.17 -1.83 -12.18
C THR A 107 5.15 -2.85 -11.67
N GLU A 108 5.57 -4.10 -11.45
CA GLU A 108 4.68 -5.16 -10.94
C GLU A 108 4.19 -4.84 -9.53
N VAL A 109 5.09 -4.41 -8.64
CA VAL A 109 4.74 -4.03 -7.27
C VAL A 109 3.76 -2.87 -7.29
N LYS A 110 4.05 -1.81 -8.05
CA LYS A 110 3.14 -0.67 -8.19
C LYS A 110 1.75 -1.11 -8.62
N ASN A 111 1.66 -1.87 -9.71
CA ASN A 111 0.38 -2.31 -10.25
C ASN A 111 -0.40 -3.18 -9.26
N TYR A 112 0.30 -4.04 -8.51
CA TYR A 112 -0.33 -4.83 -7.47
C TYR A 112 -0.85 -3.96 -6.32
N VAL A 113 -0.06 -3.00 -5.81
CA VAL A 113 -0.51 -2.13 -4.72
C VAL A 113 -1.72 -1.31 -5.14
N VAL A 114 -1.68 -0.69 -6.33
CA VAL A 114 -2.81 0.07 -6.88
C VAL A 114 -4.05 -0.81 -6.97
N LYS A 115 -3.93 -1.99 -7.57
CA LYS A 115 -5.04 -2.94 -7.73
C LYS A 115 -5.59 -3.40 -6.38
N PHE A 116 -4.72 -3.74 -5.43
CA PHE A 116 -5.11 -4.19 -4.10
C PHE A 116 -5.86 -3.11 -3.33
N CYS A 117 -5.33 -1.88 -3.28
CA CYS A 117 -5.98 -0.76 -2.61
C CYS A 117 -7.32 -0.42 -3.26
N ALA A 118 -7.38 -0.38 -4.60
CA ALA A 118 -8.63 -0.13 -5.33
C ALA A 118 -9.71 -1.17 -5.01
N LEU A 119 -9.37 -2.46 -5.11
CA LEU A 119 -10.32 -3.54 -4.81
C LEU A 119 -10.77 -3.51 -3.36
N THR A 120 -9.84 -3.32 -2.42
CA THR A 120 -10.14 -3.27 -0.99
C THR A 120 -11.09 -2.10 -0.68
N ARG A 121 -10.83 -0.90 -1.22
CA ARG A 121 -11.71 0.26 -1.03
C ARG A 121 -13.08 0.08 -1.66
N LEU A 122 -13.16 -0.45 -2.88
CA LEU A 122 -14.44 -0.73 -3.53
C LEU A 122 -15.26 -1.76 -2.76
N HIS A 123 -14.62 -2.81 -2.24
CA HIS A 123 -15.28 -3.81 -1.41
C HIS A 123 -15.91 -3.18 -0.16
N PHE A 124 -15.15 -2.37 0.59
CA PHE A 124 -15.68 -1.69 1.76
C PHE A 124 -16.79 -0.70 1.43
N LEU A 125 -16.73 -0.03 0.27
CA LEU A 125 -17.78 0.89 -0.17
C LEU A 125 -19.05 0.16 -0.65
N ALA A 126 -18.92 -1.02 -1.24
CA ALA A 126 -20.06 -1.82 -1.68
C ALA A 126 -20.79 -2.52 -0.52
N GLN A 127 -20.13 -2.61 0.65
CA GLN A 127 -20.70 -3.19 1.88
C GLN A 127 -21.22 -2.13 2.86
N ALA A 128 -21.05 -0.85 2.55
CA ALA A 128 -21.57 0.29 3.31
C ALA A 128 -22.93 0.73 2.77
#